data_AF-A0A1F5JA55-F1
#
_entry.id   AF-A0A1F5JA55-F1
#
_cell.length_a   1.000
_cell.length_b   1.000
_cell.length_c   1.000
_cell.angle_alpha   90.00
_cell.angle_beta   90.00
_cell.angle_gamma   90.00
#
_symmetry.space_group_name_H-M   'P 1'
#
loop_
_entity.id
_entity.type
_entity.pdbx_description
1 polymer ?
#
loop_
_entity_poly.entity_id
_entity_poly.type
_entity_poly.pdbx_seq_one_letter_code
_entity_poly.pdbx_strand_id
1 'polypeptide(L)'
;MIKIRLMRIGGRQNPFYRVVAVDERAKRTGGYIELLGTYNPLTEPKDIKLKQDRIDYWIKQGAQPSVGYLRIIGKAPQRPPRKPKKEKPSDKTTKEAQTEQATPSTTETAPTEPAATEPQPDKQPADEESQDSKSTDSSPAKRRDQNDKTKEETKDEGSA
;
A
#
# COMPACT_ATOMS: atom_id res chain seq x y z
N MET A 1 10.09 10.79 -11.27
CA MET A 1 8.91 10.77 -12.17
C MET A 1 7.75 10.10 -11.46
N ILE A 2 6.52 10.54 -11.72
CA ILE A 2 5.34 9.97 -11.04
C ILE A 2 5.04 8.57 -11.58
N LYS A 3 4.80 7.62 -10.68
CA LYS A 3 4.43 6.23 -11.00
C LYS A 3 3.16 5.82 -10.26
N ILE A 4 2.28 5.09 -10.95
CA ILE A 4 1.12 4.44 -10.34
C ILE A 4 1.52 3.03 -9.94
N ARG A 5 1.63 2.78 -8.62
CA ARG A 5 2.13 1.50 -8.08
C ARG A 5 1.22 0.89 -7.03
N LEU A 6 1.40 -0.42 -6.83
CA LEU A 6 0.79 -1.16 -5.74
C LEU A 6 1.66 -1.04 -4.49
N MET A 7 1.13 -0.41 -3.44
CA MET A 7 1.74 -0.38 -2.12
C MET A 7 1.13 -1.49 -1.26
N ARG A 8 1.95 -2.46 -0.83
CA ARG A 8 1.50 -3.52 0.08
C ARG A 8 1.36 -2.97 1.49
N ILE A 9 0.22 -3.24 2.09
CA ILE A 9 -0.08 -3.13 3.52
C ILE A 9 -0.59 -4.50 4.03
N GLY A 10 -0.82 -4.63 5.34
CA GLY A 10 -1.24 -5.89 5.96
C GLY A 10 -0.09 -6.86 6.28
N GLY A 11 -0.43 -7.91 7.03
CA GLY A 11 0.54 -8.85 7.64
C GLY A 11 1.20 -9.82 6.66
N ARG A 12 1.91 -10.83 7.18
CA ARG A 12 2.61 -11.84 6.36
C ARG A 12 1.65 -12.60 5.45
N GLN A 13 0.60 -13.19 6.02
CA GLN A 13 -0.41 -13.98 5.28
C GLN A 13 -1.61 -13.17 4.77
N ASN A 14 -1.76 -11.91 5.20
CA ASN A 14 -2.87 -11.04 4.82
C ASN A 14 -2.38 -9.87 3.93
N PRO A 15 -1.98 -10.11 2.66
CA PRO A 15 -1.60 -9.05 1.73
C PRO A 15 -2.82 -8.23 1.30
N PHE A 16 -2.78 -6.92 1.53
CA PHE A 16 -3.73 -5.98 0.96
C PHE A 16 -2.95 -4.88 0.23
N TYR A 17 -3.46 -4.38 -0.90
CA TYR A 17 -2.73 -3.41 -1.72
C TYR A 17 -3.51 -2.11 -1.86
N ARG A 18 -2.81 -0.98 -1.77
CA ARG A 18 -3.30 0.34 -2.17
C ARG A 18 -2.72 0.70 -3.54
N VAL A 19 -3.56 1.20 -4.43
CA VAL A 19 -3.13 1.79 -5.71
C VAL A 19 -2.83 3.26 -5.45
N VAL A 20 -1.58 3.67 -5.60
CA VAL A 20 -1.11 5.01 -5.19
C VAL A 20 -0.33 5.70 -6.31
N ALA A 21 -0.54 7.02 -6.42
CA ALA A 21 0.34 7.91 -7.16
C ALA A 21 1.50 8.35 -6.25
N VAL A 22 2.73 8.15 -6.70
CA VAL A 22 3.97 8.45 -5.95
C VAL A 22 5.03 9.00 -6.89
N ASP A 23 6.02 9.72 -6.38
CA ASP A 23 7.30 9.80 -7.10
C ASP A 23 8.04 8.45 -7.01
N GLU A 24 8.74 8.09 -8.09
CA GLU A 24 9.51 6.86 -8.20
C GLU A 24 10.51 6.65 -7.05
N ARG A 25 11.13 7.74 -6.57
CA ARG A 25 12.14 7.72 -5.51
C ARG A 25 11.56 7.39 -4.12
N ALA A 26 10.25 7.43 -3.94
CA ALA A 26 9.61 7.21 -2.63
C ALA A 26 9.71 5.74 -2.17
N LYS A 27 10.00 5.52 -0.88
CA LYS A 27 10.05 4.18 -0.23
C LYS A 27 8.83 3.33 -0.58
N ARG A 28 9.01 2.03 -0.85
CA ARG A 28 7.94 1.11 -1.36
C ARG A 28 6.65 1.15 -0.54
N THR A 29 6.77 1.15 0.79
CA THR A 29 5.67 1.26 1.75
C THR A 29 5.94 2.50 2.60
N GLY A 30 5.53 3.66 2.10
CA GLY A 30 5.79 4.98 2.68
C GLY A 30 4.79 6.00 2.18
N GLY A 31 5.12 7.30 2.28
CA GLY A 31 4.26 8.38 1.81
C GLY A 31 3.91 8.29 0.33
N TYR A 32 2.73 8.82 -0.02
CA TYR A 32 2.21 8.90 -1.38
C TYR A 32 1.48 10.23 -1.60
N ILE A 33 1.33 10.63 -2.86
CA ILE A 33 0.69 11.88 -3.26
C ILE A 33 -0.84 11.72 -3.18
N GLU A 34 -1.37 10.64 -3.79
CA GLU A 34 -2.81 10.37 -3.81
C GLU A 34 -3.13 8.87 -3.74
N LEU A 35 -4.20 8.52 -3.03
CA LEU A 35 -4.79 7.18 -3.01
C LEU A 35 -5.85 7.04 -4.11
N LEU A 36 -5.48 6.31 -5.16
CA LEU A 36 -6.30 6.08 -6.35
C LEU A 36 -7.22 4.86 -6.21
N GLY A 37 -6.93 3.93 -5.30
CA GLY A 37 -7.77 2.76 -5.09
C GLY A 37 -7.19 1.70 -4.16
N THR A 38 -7.87 0.56 -4.08
CA THR A 38 -7.48 -0.61 -3.29
C THR A 38 -7.68 -1.89 -4.08
N TYR A 39 -6.87 -2.91 -3.75
CA TYR A 39 -6.91 -4.25 -4.32
C TYR A 39 -6.75 -5.30 -3.23
N ASN A 40 -7.73 -6.18 -3.10
CA ASN A 40 -7.69 -7.35 -2.22
C ASN A 40 -7.50 -8.62 -3.08
N PRO A 41 -6.36 -9.33 -2.95
CA PRO A 41 -6.11 -10.57 -3.67
C PRO A 41 -6.72 -11.81 -2.99
N LEU A 42 -7.23 -11.69 -1.75
CA LEU A 42 -7.71 -12.81 -0.93
C LEU A 42 -9.19 -13.12 -1.10
N THR A 43 -9.96 -12.22 -1.74
CA THR A 43 -11.36 -12.46 -2.04
C THR A 43 -11.50 -13.15 -3.39
N GLU A 44 -12.49 -14.02 -3.49
CA GLU A 44 -12.94 -14.66 -4.73
C GLU A 44 -14.41 -14.24 -4.95
N PRO A 45 -14.71 -13.34 -5.90
CA PRO A 45 -13.81 -12.65 -6.83
C PRO A 45 -12.92 -11.58 -6.15
N LYS A 46 -11.83 -11.20 -6.83
CA LYS A 46 -10.85 -10.21 -6.35
C LYS A 46 -11.45 -8.82 -6.27
N ASP A 47 -11.52 -8.25 -5.07
CA ASP A 47 -12.08 -6.91 -4.85
C ASP A 47 -11.08 -5.84 -5.34
N ILE A 48 -11.50 -5.10 -6.37
CA ILE A 48 -10.74 -4.03 -7.03
C ILE A 48 -11.60 -2.77 -7.01
N LYS A 49 -11.18 -1.77 -6.22
CA LYS A 49 -11.86 -0.48 -6.09
C LYS A 49 -10.95 0.61 -6.62
N LEU A 50 -11.28 1.19 -7.78
CA LEU A 50 -10.46 2.16 -8.50
C LEU A 50 -11.23 3.45 -8.79
N LYS A 51 -10.61 4.60 -8.49
CA LYS A 51 -11.12 5.93 -8.88
C LYS A 51 -10.63 6.25 -10.29
N GLN A 52 -11.36 5.81 -11.32
CA GLN A 52 -10.90 5.92 -12.71
C GLN A 52 -10.60 7.37 -13.12
N ASP A 53 -11.46 8.33 -12.76
CA ASP A 53 -11.28 9.76 -13.09
C ASP A 53 -9.92 10.31 -12.61
N ARG A 54 -9.48 9.87 -11.42
CA ARG A 54 -8.19 10.27 -10.82
C ARG A 54 -7.03 9.54 -11.47
N ILE A 55 -7.20 8.26 -11.80
CA ILE A 55 -6.20 7.46 -12.53
C ILE A 55 -5.95 8.10 -13.91
N ASP A 56 -7.01 8.43 -14.65
CA ASP A 56 -6.93 9.05 -15.97
C ASP A 56 -6.35 10.46 -15.91
N TYR A 57 -6.68 11.25 -14.87
CA TYR A 57 -6.00 12.51 -14.58
C TYR A 57 -4.48 12.30 -14.45
N TRP A 58 -4.03 11.37 -13.60
CA TRP A 58 -2.59 11.14 -13.40
C TRP A 58 -1.89 10.60 -14.65
N ILE A 59 -2.54 9.75 -15.44
CA ILE A 59 -2.01 9.28 -16.74
C ILE A 59 -1.86 10.45 -17.71
N LYS A 60 -2.84 11.37 -17.79
CA LYS A 60 -2.73 12.60 -18.60
C LYS A 60 -1.60 13.52 -18.13
N GLN A 61 -1.31 13.56 -16.83
CA GLN A 61 -0.14 14.26 -16.26
C GLN A 61 1.19 13.48 -16.43
N GLY A 62 1.23 12.42 -17.24
CA GLY A 62 2.44 11.66 -17.54
C GLY A 62 2.85 10.63 -16.48
N ALA A 63 1.97 10.28 -15.52
CA ALA A 63 2.26 9.24 -14.54
C ALA A 63 2.33 7.85 -15.20
N GLN A 64 3.42 7.13 -14.97
CA GLN A 64 3.66 5.84 -15.61
C GLN A 64 3.09 4.67 -14.78
N PRO A 65 2.20 3.83 -15.33
CA PRO A 65 1.64 2.68 -14.63
C PRO A 65 2.67 1.55 -14.48
N SER A 66 2.81 1.02 -13.27
CA SER A 66 3.69 -0.13 -13.00
C SER A 66 3.12 -1.45 -13.56
N VAL A 67 4.01 -2.39 -13.91
CA VAL A 67 3.61 -3.73 -14.41
C VAL A 67 2.69 -4.48 -13.43
N GLY A 68 2.86 -4.27 -12.12
CA GLY A 68 1.97 -4.83 -11.09
C GLY A 68 0.55 -4.26 -11.16
N TYR A 69 0.42 -2.94 -11.35
CA TYR A 69 -0.87 -2.30 -11.59
C TYR A 69 -1.50 -2.77 -12.92
N LEU A 70 -0.71 -2.80 -14.01
CA LEU A 70 -1.16 -3.31 -15.30
C LEU A 70 -1.67 -4.76 -15.21
N ARG A 71 -1.10 -5.58 -14.31
CA ARG A 71 -1.52 -6.97 -14.11
C ARG A 71 -2.87 -7.09 -13.39
N ILE A 72 -3.20 -6.22 -12.44
CA ILE A 72 -4.52 -6.28 -11.78
C ILE A 72 -5.65 -5.81 -12.70
N ILE A 73 -5.36 -4.94 -13.68
CA ILE A 73 -6.32 -4.49 -14.70
C ILE A 73 -6.29 -5.32 -16.00
N GLY A 74 -5.54 -6.43 -16.04
CA GLY A 74 -5.45 -7.33 -17.21
C GLY A 74 -4.66 -6.79 -18.42
N LYS A 75 -4.01 -5.63 -18.32
CA LYS A 75 -3.29 -4.94 -19.42
C LYS A 75 -1.76 -5.11 -19.34
N ALA A 76 -1.26 -6.10 -18.59
CA ALA A 76 0.17 -6.34 -18.48
C ALA A 76 0.75 -6.97 -19.77
N PRO A 77 1.94 -6.55 -20.22
CA PRO A 77 2.61 -7.22 -21.34
C PRO A 77 2.91 -8.67 -20.95
N GLN A 78 2.51 -9.60 -21.81
CA GLN A 78 2.75 -11.02 -21.59
C GLN A 78 4.25 -11.31 -21.69
N ARG A 79 4.81 -11.97 -20.68
CA ARG A 79 6.22 -12.36 -20.71
C ARG A 79 6.36 -13.59 -21.63
N PRO A 80 7.29 -13.59 -22.60
CA PRO A 80 7.52 -14.78 -23.41
C PRO A 80 7.93 -15.96 -22.52
N PRO A 81 7.47 -17.19 -22.83
CA PRO A 81 7.81 -18.37 -22.06
C PRO A 81 9.33 -18.57 -22.07
N ARG A 82 9.92 -18.71 -20.89
CA ARG A 82 11.34 -19.06 -20.77
C ARG A 82 11.52 -20.49 -21.23
N LYS A 83 12.17 -20.70 -22.38
CA LYS A 83 12.60 -22.03 -22.82
C LYS A 83 13.48 -22.66 -21.72
N PRO A 84 13.27 -23.95 -21.36
CA PRO A 84 14.11 -24.61 -20.36
C PRO A 84 15.55 -24.65 -20.86
N LYS A 85 16.49 -24.22 -20.01
CA LYS A 85 17.91 -24.25 -20.31
C LYS A 85 18.37 -25.69 -20.15
N LYS A 86 18.66 -26.39 -21.26
CA LYS A 86 19.17 -27.77 -21.21
C LYS A 86 20.42 -27.81 -20.31
N GLU A 87 20.35 -28.62 -19.28
CA GLU A 87 21.48 -28.88 -18.40
C GLU A 87 22.56 -29.63 -19.19
N LYS A 88 23.83 -29.22 -19.03
CA LYS A 88 24.96 -30.02 -19.49
C LYS A 88 25.26 -31.03 -18.38
N PRO A 89 25.36 -32.34 -18.65
CA PRO A 89 25.82 -33.28 -17.65
C PRO A 89 27.27 -32.94 -17.29
N SER A 90 27.52 -32.59 -16.03
CA SER A 90 28.87 -32.54 -15.47
C SER A 90 29.32 -33.96 -15.18
N ASP A 91 30.46 -34.35 -15.74
CA ASP A 91 31.01 -35.70 -15.65
C ASP A 91 31.29 -36.13 -14.20
N LYS A 92 31.37 -37.45 -13.98
CA LYS A 92 31.78 -38.02 -12.70
C LYS A 92 33.28 -37.78 -12.49
N THR A 93 33.71 -37.81 -11.22
CA THR A 93 34.98 -38.39 -10.71
C THR A 93 35.59 -37.53 -9.60
N THR A 94 35.44 -37.94 -8.32
CA THR A 94 36.55 -38.42 -7.46
C THR A 94 36.14 -38.57 -5.98
N LYS A 95 36.38 -39.78 -5.46
CA LYS A 95 36.55 -40.19 -4.04
C LYS A 95 35.49 -39.90 -2.98
N GLU A 96 34.86 -41.02 -2.62
CA GLU A 96 34.70 -41.46 -1.23
C GLU A 96 36.01 -41.34 -0.42
N ALA A 97 35.90 -40.87 0.83
CA ALA A 97 36.82 -41.18 1.92
C ALA A 97 36.08 -40.98 3.25
N GLN A 98 35.48 -42.04 3.76
CA GLN A 98 35.04 -42.12 5.16
C GLN A 98 36.25 -42.46 6.02
N THR A 99 36.38 -41.90 7.22
CA THR A 99 36.82 -42.62 8.44
C THR A 99 36.44 -41.79 9.66
N GLU A 100 35.94 -42.49 10.66
CA GLU A 100 35.45 -41.98 11.94
C GLU A 100 36.51 -41.22 12.76
N GLN A 101 36.05 -40.34 13.67
CA GLN A 101 36.29 -40.56 15.11
C GLN A 101 35.42 -39.67 16.01
N ALA A 102 35.28 -40.10 17.25
CA ALA A 102 34.26 -39.65 18.20
C ALA A 102 34.69 -38.47 19.09
N THR A 103 33.70 -37.77 19.65
CA THR A 103 33.80 -37.15 20.99
C THR A 103 32.39 -37.01 21.62
N PRO A 104 32.06 -37.79 22.66
CA PRO A 104 31.03 -37.44 23.62
C PRO A 104 31.66 -36.63 24.78
N SER A 105 31.01 -35.55 25.22
CA SER A 105 30.88 -35.19 26.66
C SER A 105 30.22 -33.82 26.88
N THR A 106 29.26 -33.83 27.80
CA THR A 106 28.80 -32.69 28.60
C THR A 106 29.92 -32.17 29.52
N THR A 107 29.85 -30.88 29.91
CA THR A 107 30.36 -30.19 31.13
C THR A 107 30.81 -28.78 30.69
N GLU A 108 29.98 -27.73 30.79
CA GLU A 108 29.57 -27.02 32.01
C GLU A 108 30.74 -26.47 32.83
N THR A 109 31.05 -25.18 32.70
CA THR A 109 31.70 -24.41 33.79
C THR A 109 31.52 -22.89 33.62
N ALA A 110 30.72 -22.29 34.51
CA ALA A 110 30.84 -20.92 35.05
C ALA A 110 30.73 -19.70 34.08
N PRO A 111 30.39 -18.46 34.55
CA PRO A 111 30.39 -18.01 35.95
C PRO A 111 29.15 -17.21 36.47
N THR A 112 28.91 -17.33 37.79
CA THR A 112 28.68 -16.22 38.76
C THR A 112 27.36 -15.40 38.75
N GLU A 113 26.41 -15.90 39.55
CA GLU A 113 25.70 -15.28 40.71
C GLU A 113 26.15 -13.87 41.23
N PRO A 114 25.37 -13.16 42.10
CA PRO A 114 24.05 -12.55 41.91
C PRO A 114 24.03 -11.01 42.20
N ALA A 115 22.94 -10.30 41.87
CA ALA A 115 22.70 -8.95 42.39
C ALA A 115 21.21 -8.54 42.49
N ALA A 116 20.88 -7.86 43.61
CA ALA A 116 19.78 -6.89 43.82
C ALA A 116 18.29 -7.35 43.90
N THR A 117 17.86 -7.69 45.13
CA THR A 117 16.95 -6.86 45.97
C THR A 117 15.62 -6.28 45.39
N GLU A 118 14.50 -6.83 45.86
CA GLU A 118 13.18 -6.18 46.08
C GLU A 118 13.16 -5.28 47.35
N PRO A 119 12.11 -4.47 47.70
CA PRO A 119 10.79 -4.24 47.07
C PRO A 119 10.25 -2.76 47.01
N GLN A 120 9.18 -2.53 46.23
CA GLN A 120 8.01 -1.60 46.45
C GLN A 120 8.18 -0.06 46.67
N PRO A 121 7.10 0.77 46.65
CA PRO A 121 5.87 0.76 45.82
C PRO A 121 5.52 2.19 45.25
N ASP A 122 4.24 2.39 44.87
CA ASP A 122 3.50 3.68 44.84
C ASP A 122 3.74 4.70 43.69
N LYS A 123 2.80 4.79 42.74
CA LYS A 123 1.74 5.85 42.74
C LYS A 123 0.87 5.87 41.48
N GLN A 124 -0.45 5.93 41.70
CA GLN A 124 -1.40 6.53 40.75
C GLN A 124 -1.18 8.06 40.71
N PRO A 125 -1.69 8.74 39.66
CA PRO A 125 -2.89 9.52 39.96
C PRO A 125 -4.00 9.33 38.92
N ALA A 126 -5.24 9.43 39.39
CA ALA A 126 -6.30 9.95 38.56
C ALA A 126 -6.15 11.47 38.45
N ASP A 127 -6.58 12.08 37.35
CA ASP A 127 -7.59 13.13 37.47
C ASP A 127 -8.31 13.33 36.13
N GLU A 128 -9.63 13.45 36.22
CA GLU A 128 -10.58 13.52 35.11
C GLU A 128 -11.21 14.90 35.10
N GLU A 129 -10.53 15.89 34.50
CA GLU A 129 -11.17 17.19 34.27
C GLU A 129 -10.69 17.85 32.97
N SER A 130 -11.63 18.05 32.05
CA SER A 130 -11.50 18.87 30.85
C SER A 130 -12.88 19.29 30.35
N GLN A 131 -13.60 20.04 31.18
CA GLN A 131 -14.51 21.06 30.66
C GLN A 131 -13.69 22.35 30.52
N ASP A 132 -13.54 22.87 29.30
CA ASP A 132 -13.99 24.23 29.06
C ASP A 132 -14.26 24.50 27.57
N SER A 133 -15.04 25.56 27.38
CA SER A 133 -15.65 26.10 26.18
C SER A 133 -14.81 26.14 24.90
N LYS A 134 -15.47 25.81 23.78
CA LYS A 134 -15.23 26.50 22.51
C LYS A 134 -16.51 27.20 22.06
N SER A 135 -16.64 28.46 22.49
CA SER A 135 -17.60 29.42 21.94
C SER A 135 -17.16 29.94 20.58
N THR A 136 -18.09 30.55 19.83
CA THR A 136 -17.97 30.97 18.41
C THR A 136 -17.90 29.78 17.43
N ASP A 137 -18.70 29.71 16.37
CA ASP A 137 -19.10 30.79 15.45
C ASP A 137 -20.61 30.80 15.09
N SER A 138 -21.07 31.93 14.56
CA SER A 138 -22.49 32.22 14.29
C SER A 138 -23.04 31.53 13.04
N SER A 139 -24.28 31.02 13.14
CA SER A 139 -25.16 30.98 11.97
C SER A 139 -25.51 32.40 11.54
N PRO A 140 -25.69 32.67 10.24
CA PRO A 140 -27.09 32.88 9.87
C PRO A 140 -27.52 32.21 8.57
N ALA A 141 -28.81 31.91 8.51
CA ALA A 141 -29.47 31.36 7.35
C ALA A 141 -29.76 32.42 6.26
N LYS A 142 -29.65 32.01 4.99
CA LYS A 142 -30.68 32.14 3.94
C LYS A 142 -31.32 33.54 3.70
N ARG A 143 -30.98 34.19 2.56
CA ARG A 143 -31.90 34.94 1.63
C ARG A 143 -31.14 35.60 0.46
N ARG A 144 -31.88 35.93 -0.62
CA ARG A 144 -31.51 36.39 -2.00
C ARG A 144 -31.57 35.22 -3.00
N ASP A 145 -32.73 34.84 -3.56
CA ASP A 145 -33.82 35.63 -4.18
C ASP A 145 -33.45 36.22 -5.56
N GLN A 146 -34.09 35.64 -6.59
CA GLN A 146 -34.36 36.11 -7.96
C GLN A 146 -33.25 36.71 -8.85
N ASN A 147 -33.14 36.14 -10.06
CA ASN A 147 -33.45 36.94 -11.25
C ASN A 147 -34.26 36.14 -12.29
N ASP A 148 -35.28 36.80 -12.83
CA ASP A 148 -36.23 36.37 -13.87
C ASP A 148 -35.83 37.02 -15.23
N LYS A 149 -36.45 36.59 -16.36
CA LYS A 149 -36.42 37.25 -17.71
C LYS A 149 -35.06 37.37 -18.43
N THR A 150 -34.92 37.28 -19.77
CA THR A 150 -35.78 36.98 -20.95
C THR A 150 -35.11 35.83 -21.76
N LYS A 151 -35.35 35.47 -23.03
CA LYS A 151 -36.15 35.94 -24.20
C LYS A 151 -36.36 34.67 -25.08
N GLU A 152 -37.55 34.28 -25.52
CA GLU A 152 -38.30 34.70 -26.72
C GLU A 152 -37.46 35.21 -27.92
N GLU A 153 -37.14 34.35 -28.89
CA GLU A 153 -36.96 34.80 -30.27
C GLU A 153 -37.54 33.77 -31.24
N THR A 154 -38.47 34.25 -32.07
CA THR A 154 -39.19 33.48 -33.07
C THR A 154 -38.72 33.84 -34.48
N LYS A 155 -38.75 32.83 -35.36
CA LYS A 155 -39.03 32.94 -36.80
C LYS A 155 -37.85 33.34 -37.72
N ASP A 156 -38.05 33.00 -39.01
CA ASP A 156 -37.26 33.32 -40.21
C ASP A 156 -35.86 32.63 -40.28
N GLU A 157 -35.40 32.05 -41.40
CA GLU A 157 -35.95 31.83 -42.76
C GLU A 157 -35.57 30.42 -43.26
N GLY A 158 -36.15 29.95 -44.38
CA GLY A 158 -35.78 28.64 -44.96
C GLY A 158 -36.60 28.19 -46.16
N SER A 159 -36.95 29.09 -47.08
CA SER A 159 -37.74 28.77 -48.28
C SER A 159 -36.84 28.40 -49.47
N ALA A 160 -36.83 27.12 -49.86
CA ALA A 160 -36.52 26.62 -51.23
C ALA A 160 -36.82 25.12 -51.34
#